data_AF-N9FTG0-F1
#
_entry.id   AF-N9FTG0-F1
#
_cell.length_a   1.000
_cell.length_b   1.000
_cell.length_c   1.000
_cell.angle_alpha   90.00
_cell.angle_beta   90.00
_cell.angle_gamma   90.00
#
_symmetry.space_group_name_H-M   'P 1'
#
loop_
_entity.id
_entity.type
_entity.pdbx_description
1 polymer ?
#
loop_
_entity_poly.entity_id
_entity_poly.type
_entity_poly.pdbx_seq_one_letter_code
_entity_poly.pdbx_strand_id
1 'polypeptide(L)'
;MLVHGYRVKEISLKLHISERTVTTHQENIYQKLDIHHRSFLLQFSSYYSEFLNLLTPRELMIVELLSKDLSSSNISIQLNLSIETIYSYRKSINRKLKTIQSKYDVLGILAHEEISVN
;
A
#
# COMPACT_ATOMS: atom_id res chain seq x y z
N MET A 1 -10.44 2.89 0.29
CA MET A 1 -9.68 4.07 -0.20
C MET A 1 -8.17 4.06 0.12
N LEU A 2 -7.72 4.14 1.38
CA LEU A 2 -6.27 4.24 1.70
C LEU A 2 -5.43 3.06 1.18
N VAL A 3 -5.96 1.84 1.32
CA VAL A 3 -5.37 0.59 0.83
C VAL A 3 -5.20 0.60 -0.69
N HIS A 4 -6.16 1.17 -1.43
CA HIS A 4 -6.11 1.29 -2.90
C HIS A 4 -5.25 2.46 -3.38
N GLY A 5 -4.37 3.02 -2.54
CA GLY A 5 -3.40 4.00 -3.00
C GLY A 5 -3.93 5.42 -3.19
N TYR A 6 -5.22 5.69 -2.95
CA TYR A 6 -5.80 7.04 -3.04
C TYR A 6 -5.02 8.04 -2.17
N ARG A 7 -4.75 9.22 -2.74
CA ARG A 7 -4.15 10.37 -2.06
C ARG A 7 -5.21 11.13 -1.29
N VAL A 8 -4.79 11.86 -0.27
CA VAL A 8 -5.67 12.73 0.55
C VAL A 8 -6.59 13.59 -0.30
N LYS A 9 -6.04 14.24 -1.33
CA LYS A 9 -6.80 15.05 -2.29
C LYS A 9 -7.90 14.24 -3.00
N GLU A 10 -7.58 13.05 -3.50
CA GLU A 10 -8.55 12.21 -4.22
C GLU A 10 -9.67 11.71 -3.28
N ILE A 11 -9.31 11.36 -2.05
CA ILE A 11 -10.28 10.97 -1.01
C ILE A 11 -11.20 12.14 -0.67
N SER A 12 -10.64 13.35 -0.50
CA SER A 12 -11.39 14.55 -0.17
C SER A 12 -12.45 14.87 -1.23
N LEU A 13 -12.09 14.72 -2.50
CA LEU A 13 -12.99 14.93 -3.64
C LEU A 13 -14.10 13.88 -3.69
N LYS A 14 -13.76 12.59 -3.50
CA LYS A 14 -14.74 11.49 -3.50
C LYS A 14 -15.73 11.56 -2.33
N LEU A 15 -15.28 11.98 -1.16
CA LEU A 15 -16.11 12.05 0.05
C LEU A 15 -16.77 13.42 0.26
N HIS A 16 -16.49 14.42 -0.58
CA HIS A 16 -16.97 15.79 -0.43
C HIS A 16 -16.66 16.41 0.95
N ILE A 17 -15.44 16.16 1.47
CA ILE A 17 -14.95 16.72 2.74
C ILE A 17 -13.59 17.41 2.53
N SER A 18 -13.13 18.18 3.52
CA SER A 18 -11.85 18.87 3.42
C SER A 18 -10.64 17.90 3.46
N GLU A 19 -9.55 18.22 2.77
CA GLU A 19 -8.27 17.49 2.86
C GLU A 19 -7.75 17.40 4.31
N ARG A 20 -8.00 18.43 5.13
CA ARG A 20 -7.65 18.43 6.55
C ARG A 20 -8.40 17.35 7.31
N THR A 21 -9.71 17.21 7.07
CA THR A 21 -10.55 16.19 7.70
C THR A 21 -10.08 14.78 7.31
N VAL A 22 -9.78 14.54 6.04
CA VAL A 22 -9.22 13.26 5.58
C VAL A 22 -7.90 12.94 6.28
N THR A 23 -6.99 13.92 6.36
CA THR A 23 -5.70 13.75 7.05
C THR A 23 -5.89 13.36 8.51
N THR A 24 -6.77 14.07 9.24
CA THR A 24 -7.06 13.75 10.64
C THR A 24 -7.67 12.35 10.81
N HIS A 25 -8.57 11.93 9.92
CA HIS A 25 -9.11 10.57 9.96
C HIS A 25 -8.03 9.52 9.65
N GLN A 26 -7.18 9.76 8.67
CA GLN A 26 -6.05 8.89 8.35
C GLN A 26 -5.10 8.74 9.55
N GLU A 27 -4.72 9.84 10.20
CA GLU A 27 -3.87 9.84 11.41
C GLU A 27 -4.52 9.03 12.55
N ASN A 28 -5.80 9.27 12.82
CA ASN A 28 -6.53 8.53 13.86
C ASN A 28 -6.61 7.03 13.56
N ILE A 29 -6.80 6.65 12.29
CA ILE A 29 -6.80 5.24 11.88
C ILE A 29 -5.42 4.63 12.11
N TYR A 30 -4.35 5.31 11.71
CA TYR A 30 -2.98 4.82 11.86
C TYR A 30 -2.61 4.66 13.34
N GLN A 31 -2.99 5.63 14.19
CA GLN A 31 -2.78 5.54 15.64
C GLN A 31 -3.56 4.38 16.27
N LYS A 32 -4.85 4.24 15.93
CA LYS A 32 -5.70 3.17 16.50
C LYS A 32 -5.24 1.76 16.10
N LEU A 33 -4.67 1.63 14.90
CA LEU A 33 -4.21 0.35 14.36
C LEU A 33 -2.70 0.14 14.53
N ASP A 34 -2.00 1.06 15.20
CA ASP A 34 -0.55 1.04 15.40
C ASP A 34 0.26 0.87 14.08
N ILE A 35 -0.14 1.61 13.04
CA ILE A 35 0.46 1.55 11.71
C ILE A 35 1.45 2.69 11.54
N HIS A 36 2.71 2.37 11.29
CA HIS A 36 3.80 3.32 11.13
C HIS A 36 4.08 3.63 9.66
N HIS A 37 3.87 2.66 8.76
CA HIS A 37 4.20 2.81 7.36
C HIS A 37 3.04 2.46 6.45
N ARG A 38 2.78 3.34 5.48
CA ARG A 38 1.74 3.11 4.47
C ARG A 38 1.93 1.79 3.70
N SER A 39 3.15 1.31 3.54
CA SER A 39 3.42 0.02 2.88
C SER A 39 2.84 -1.18 3.62
N PHE A 40 2.57 -1.08 4.92
CA PHE A 40 1.86 -2.10 5.69
C PHE A 40 0.44 -2.35 5.14
N LEU A 41 -0.21 -1.32 4.61
CA LEU A 41 -1.57 -1.42 4.09
C LEU A 41 -1.69 -2.33 2.85
N LEU A 42 -0.58 -2.61 2.17
CA LEU A 42 -0.55 -3.38 0.94
C LEU A 42 -1.20 -4.77 1.10
N GLN A 43 -1.01 -5.39 2.26
CA GLN A 43 -1.52 -6.73 2.57
C GLN A 43 -3.05 -6.80 2.67
N PHE A 44 -3.73 -5.65 2.80
CA PHE A 44 -5.19 -5.59 2.84
C PHE A 44 -5.82 -5.33 1.48
N SER A 45 -5.02 -5.25 0.40
CA SER A 45 -5.56 -5.03 -0.94
C SER A 45 -6.19 -6.30 -1.51
N SER A 46 -7.32 -6.16 -2.21
CA SER A 46 -8.05 -7.27 -2.83
C SER A 46 -7.23 -8.02 -3.89
N TYR A 47 -6.24 -7.34 -4.48
CA TYR A 47 -5.30 -7.91 -5.45
C TYR A 47 -3.98 -8.39 -4.84
N TYR A 48 -3.86 -8.45 -3.51
CA TYR A 48 -2.58 -8.79 -2.85
C TYR A 48 -2.04 -10.15 -3.25
N SER A 49 -2.88 -11.19 -3.29
CA SER A 49 -2.47 -12.56 -3.64
C SER A 49 -1.92 -12.66 -5.06
N GLU A 50 -2.62 -12.09 -6.04
CA GLU A 50 -2.16 -12.05 -7.43
C GLU A 50 -0.92 -11.16 -7.58
N PHE A 51 -0.82 -10.07 -6.81
CA PHE A 51 0.36 -9.23 -6.77
C PHE A 51 1.60 -10.00 -6.30
N LEU A 52 1.49 -10.83 -5.27
CA LEU A 52 2.60 -11.66 -4.79
C LEU A 52 3.14 -12.61 -5.88
N ASN A 53 2.26 -13.15 -6.72
CA ASN A 53 2.64 -14.04 -7.82
C ASN A 53 3.47 -13.35 -8.92
N LEU A 54 3.46 -12.01 -8.98
CA LEU A 54 4.25 -11.23 -9.94
C LEU A 54 5.67 -10.93 -9.42
N LEU A 55 5.93 -11.18 -8.14
CA LEU A 55 7.19 -10.83 -7.49
C LEU A 55 8.24 -11.91 -7.71
N THR A 56 9.49 -11.49 -7.86
CA THR A 56 10.62 -12.40 -7.71
C THR A 56 10.75 -12.83 -6.24
N PRO A 57 11.42 -13.96 -5.93
CA PRO A 57 11.62 -14.39 -4.55
C PRO A 57 12.23 -13.29 -3.67
N ARG A 58 13.15 -12.49 -4.21
CA ARG A 58 13.79 -11.39 -3.49
C ARG A 58 12.84 -10.22 -3.21
N GLU A 59 12.01 -9.86 -4.18
CA GLU A 59 10.99 -8.82 -3.99
C GLU A 59 9.91 -9.27 -3.00
N LEU A 60 9.54 -10.55 -3.04
CA LEU A 60 8.60 -11.15 -2.09
C LEU A 60 9.09 -11.01 -0.65
N MET A 61 10.35 -11.37 -0.37
CA MET A 61 10.95 -11.18 0.96
C MET A 61 10.84 -9.72 1.44
N ILE A 62 11.09 -8.75 0.55
CA ILE A 62 10.97 -7.33 0.91
C ILE A 62 9.52 -6.97 1.20
N VAL A 63 8.56 -7.43 0.40
CA VAL A 63 7.13 -7.20 0.63
C VAL A 63 6.64 -7.84 1.94
N GLU A 64 7.11 -9.03 2.29
CA GLU A 64 6.81 -9.66 3.58
C GLU A 64 7.27 -8.81 4.76
N LEU A 65 8.48 -8.24 4.68
CA LEU A 65 8.99 -7.35 5.72
C LEU A 65 8.22 -6.01 5.77
N LEU A 66 7.83 -5.47 4.62
CA LEU A 66 6.94 -4.30 4.56
C LEU A 66 5.57 -4.58 5.17
N SER A 67 5.06 -5.80 5.03
CA SER A 67 3.78 -6.24 5.60
C SER A 67 3.87 -6.47 7.11
N LYS A 68 5.09 -6.55 7.66
CA LYS A 68 5.40 -6.49 9.09
C LYS A 68 5.66 -5.07 9.62
N ASP A 69 5.33 -4.05 8.81
CA ASP A 69 5.50 -2.63 9.12
C ASP A 69 6.96 -2.18 9.31
N LEU A 70 7.93 -2.89 8.69
CA LEU A 70 9.33 -2.47 8.76
C LEU A 70 9.65 -1.33 7.80
N SER A 71 10.48 -0.40 8.27
CA SER A 71 11.06 0.67 7.45
C SER A 71 12.08 0.11 6.45
N SER A 72 12.36 0.86 5.38
CA SER A 72 13.42 0.48 4.43
C SER A 72 14.79 0.31 5.11
N SER A 73 15.07 1.09 6.16
CA SER A 73 16.30 1.01 6.96
C SER A 73 16.36 -0.28 7.79
N ASN A 74 15.25 -0.67 8.43
CA ASN A 74 15.22 -1.93 9.17
C ASN A 74 15.34 -3.12 8.22
N ILE A 75 14.72 -3.05 7.05
CA ILE A 75 14.84 -4.07 6.01
C ILE A 75 16.28 -4.19 5.51
N SER A 76 16.98 -3.07 5.28
CA SER A 76 18.38 -3.11 4.82
C SER A 76 19.29 -3.79 5.85
N ILE A 77 19.09 -3.49 7.14
CA ILE A 77 19.82 -4.14 8.24
C ILE A 77 19.49 -5.64 8.28
N GLN A 78 18.20 -6.01 8.27
CA GLN A 78 17.76 -7.40 8.40
C GLN A 78 18.22 -8.29 7.24
N LEU A 79 18.24 -7.76 6.02
CA LEU A 79 18.67 -8.51 4.83
C LEU A 79 20.18 -8.39 4.56
N ASN A 80 20.91 -7.63 5.38
CA ASN A 80 22.31 -7.28 5.17
C ASN A 80 22.57 -6.74 3.75
N LEU A 81 21.78 -5.74 3.36
CA LEU A 81 21.84 -5.07 2.06
C LEU A 81 22.02 -3.57 2.25
N SER A 82 22.47 -2.87 1.21
CA SER A 82 22.49 -1.41 1.22
C SER A 82 21.06 -0.84 1.15
N ILE A 83 20.85 0.34 1.73
CA ILE A 83 19.54 1.01 1.69
C ILE A 83 19.14 1.38 0.24
N GLU A 84 20.11 1.68 -0.62
CA GLU A 84 19.92 1.95 -2.05
C GLU A 84 19.43 0.73 -2.81
N THR A 85 19.91 -0.46 -2.41
CA THR A 85 19.46 -1.74 -2.96
C THR A 85 17.99 -1.97 -2.60
N ILE A 86 17.61 -1.70 -1.34
CA ILE A 86 16.21 -1.75 -0.91
C ILE A 86 15.36 -0.76 -1.72
N TYR A 87 15.82 0.47 -1.92
CA TYR A 87 15.08 1.45 -2.74
C TYR A 87 14.91 1.01 -4.19
N SER A 88 15.93 0.38 -4.77
CA SER A 88 15.88 -0.17 -6.13
C SER A 88 14.82 -1.28 -6.24
N TYR A 89 14.79 -2.20 -5.28
CA TYR A 89 13.73 -3.21 -5.22
C TYR A 89 12.34 -2.60 -4.99
N ARG A 90 12.20 -1.65 -4.07
CA ARG A 90 10.92 -0.95 -3.84
C ARG A 90 10.42 -0.23 -5.09
N LYS A 91 11.32 0.31 -5.92
CA LYS A 91 10.96 0.91 -7.22
C LYS A 91 10.42 -0.13 -8.20
N SER A 92 11.05 -1.31 -8.28
CA SER A 92 10.56 -2.43 -9.09
C SER A 92 9.19 -2.92 -8.60
N ILE A 93 9.07 -3.17 -7.29
CA ILE A 93 7.83 -3.57 -6.61
C ILE A 93 6.69 -2.59 -6.91
N ASN A 94 6.94 -1.29 -6.76
CA ASN A 94 5.93 -0.25 -7.03
C ASN A 94 5.48 -0.23 -8.51
N ARG A 95 6.35 -0.56 -9.46
CA ARG A 95 5.96 -0.68 -10.87
C ARG A 95 5.00 -1.85 -11.07
N LYS A 96 5.32 -3.02 -10.50
CA LYS A 96 4.47 -4.21 -10.56
C LYS A 96 3.11 -3.99 -9.88
N LEU A 97 3.13 -3.33 -8.72
CA LEU A 97 1.93 -2.93 -7.99
C LEU A 97 1.01 -2.05 -8.83
N LYS A 98 1.55 -1.06 -9.55
CA LYS A 98 0.74 -0.20 -10.43
C LYS A 98 0.11 -0.96 -11.59
N THR A 99 0.83 -1.93 -12.15
CA THR A 99 0.31 -2.77 -13.25
C THR A 99 -0.92 -3.55 -12.81
N ILE A 100 -0.85 -4.20 -11.64
CA ILE A 100 -1.99 -4.97 -11.14
C ILE A 100 -3.11 -4.06 -10.64
N GLN A 101 -2.79 -2.94 -9.99
CA GLN A 101 -3.80 -1.97 -9.58
C GLN A 101 -4.63 -1.48 -10.77
N SER A 102 -3.96 -1.07 -11.86
CA SER A 102 -4.63 -0.64 -13.10
C SER A 102 -5.52 -1.73 -13.70
N LYS A 103 -5.09 -2.99 -13.65
CA LYS A 103 -5.91 -4.13 -14.08
C LYS A 103 -7.22 -4.22 -13.27
N TYR A 104 -7.15 -4.09 -11.94
CA TYR A 104 -8.33 -4.17 -11.07
C TYR A 104 -9.23 -2.92 -11.16
N ASP A 105 -8.64 -1.75 -11.41
CA ASP A 105 -9.38 -0.51 -11.67
C ASP A 105 -10.22 -0.65 -12.95
N VAL A 106 -9.62 -1.15 -14.04
CA VAL A 106 -10.29 -1.34 -15.34
C VAL A 106 -11.40 -2.40 -15.27
N LEU A 107 -11.22 -3.44 -14.47
CA LEU A 107 -12.24 -4.48 -14.25
C LEU A 107 -13.41 -4.01 -13.37
N GLY A 108 -13.37 -2.79 -12.84
CA GLY A 108 -14.43 -2.23 -11.98
C GLY A 108 -14.52 -2.85 -10.60
N ILE A 109 -13.65 -3.81 -10.26
CA ILE A 109 -13.67 -4.54 -8.99
C ILE A 109 -13.49 -3.58 -7.81
N LEU A 110 -12.63 -2.56 -7.98
CA LEU A 110 -12.37 -1.55 -6.96
C LEU A 110 -13.51 -0.54 -6.75
N ALA A 111 -14.48 -0.45 -7.67
CA ALA A 111 -15.64 0.43 -7.55
C ALA A 111 -16.81 -0.23 -6.80
N HIS A 112 -16.92 -1.56 -6.81
CA HIS A 112 -18.03 -2.28 -6.20
C HIS A 112 -17.91 -2.45 -4.67
N GLU A 113 -16.70 -2.45 -4.12
CA GLU A 113 -16.47 -2.58 -2.67
C GLU A 113 -16.77 -1.29 -1.88
N GLU A 114 -16.83 -0.11 -2.53
CA GLU A 114 -17.04 1.18 -1.85
C GLU A 114 -18.50 1.41 -1.37
N ILE A 115 -19.47 0.55 -1.74
CA ILE A 115 -20.92 0.75 -1.46
C ILE A 115 -21.46 -0.17 -0.34
N SER A 116 -20.72 -1.19 0.09
CA SER A 116 -21.19 -2.13 1.12
C SER A 116 -20.76 -1.74 2.53
N VAL A 117 -21.18 -0.55 2.99
CA VAL A 117 -21.22 -0.23 4.42
C VAL A 117 -22.59 0.40 4.69
N ASN A 118 -23.58 -0.46 4.92
CA ASN A 118 -24.87 -0.11 5.53
C ASN A 118 -24.70 -0.02 7.05
#